data_AF-A0A6C1U0W7-F1
#
_entry.id   AF-A0A6C1U0W7-F1
#
_cell.length_a   1.000
_cell.length_b   1.000
_cell.length_c   1.000
_cell.angle_alpha   90.00
_cell.angle_beta   90.00
_cell.angle_gamma   90.00
#
_symmetry.space_group_name_H-M   'P 1'
#
loop_
_entity.id
_entity.type
_entity.pdbx_description
1 polymer ?
#
loop_
_entity_poly.entity_id
_entity_poly.type
_entity_poly.pdbx_seq_one_letter_code
_entity_poly.pdbx_strand_id
1 'polypeptide(L)'
;IPASSAGMTLPARVLYSREEGQLLYPLEGGREEVEMIKVELGSYAFAAQYQQNPLPLSSGIIKQEWLKCYKNFPDNPSHVTQSWDTAVSTNNSSDFSVCTTWAKIDNKFYLLDVYRAKLEYPKLKEQVLSLAARWAPHAILIEAKTSGQQLTQELKANSDLPIIEIVPHNDKLTRFYQIVPTIESGRVFLPHQAVWLSD
;
A
#
# COMPACT_ATOMS: atom_id res chain seq x y z
N ILE A 1 -25.49 10.57 -70.69
CA ILE A 1 -24.54 9.92 -69.77
C ILE A 1 -25.24 9.79 -68.42
N PRO A 2 -25.72 8.62 -67.98
CA PRO A 2 -26.29 8.49 -66.65
C PRO A 2 -25.16 8.33 -65.62
N ALA A 3 -25.22 9.08 -64.53
CA ALA A 3 -24.37 8.89 -63.37
C ALA A 3 -24.86 7.66 -62.58
N SER A 4 -23.97 6.70 -62.38
CA SER A 4 -24.17 5.52 -61.53
C SER A 4 -24.27 5.95 -60.06
N SER A 5 -25.41 5.69 -59.42
CA SER A 5 -25.54 5.76 -57.97
C SER A 5 -24.99 4.47 -57.36
N ALA A 6 -23.72 4.48 -56.94
CA ALA A 6 -23.16 3.41 -56.14
C ALA A 6 -23.82 3.43 -54.75
N GLY A 7 -24.73 2.48 -54.51
CA GLY A 7 -25.30 2.26 -53.19
C GLY A 7 -24.21 1.77 -52.25
N MET A 8 -23.81 2.60 -51.29
CA MET A 8 -22.94 2.19 -50.18
C MET A 8 -23.76 1.28 -49.26
N THR A 9 -23.54 -0.03 -49.35
CA THR A 9 -24.09 -0.99 -48.40
C THR A 9 -23.42 -0.77 -47.04
N LEU A 10 -24.19 -0.35 -46.04
CA LEU A 10 -23.70 -0.27 -44.66
C LEU A 10 -23.26 -1.68 -44.21
N PRO A 11 -22.11 -1.82 -43.53
CA PRO A 11 -21.65 -3.14 -43.09
C PRO A 11 -22.70 -3.79 -42.18
N ALA A 12 -22.99 -5.06 -42.44
CA ALA A 12 -23.92 -5.85 -41.65
C ALA A 12 -23.50 -5.81 -40.17
N ARG A 13 -24.41 -5.39 -39.30
CA ARG A 13 -24.17 -5.30 -37.86
C ARG A 13 -24.15 -6.72 -37.30
N VAL A 14 -22.96 -7.28 -37.09
CA VAL A 14 -22.79 -8.59 -36.47
C VAL A 14 -22.98 -8.43 -34.96
N LEU A 15 -24.03 -9.05 -34.41
CA LEU A 15 -24.24 -9.14 -32.97
C LEU A 15 -23.52 -10.39 -32.45
N TYR A 16 -22.57 -10.20 -31.54
CA TYR A 16 -21.83 -11.28 -30.91
C TYR A 16 -22.36 -11.48 -29.49
N SER A 17 -22.86 -12.68 -29.18
CA SER A 17 -23.35 -13.05 -27.84
C SER A 17 -22.25 -13.81 -27.07
N ARG A 18 -22.13 -13.53 -25.77
CA ARG A 18 -21.17 -14.17 -24.85
C ARG A 18 -21.85 -14.50 -23.54
N GLU A 19 -21.38 -15.54 -22.88
CA GLU A 19 -21.73 -15.80 -21.49
C GLU A 19 -20.87 -14.96 -20.54
N GLU A 20 -21.42 -14.61 -19.39
CA GLU A 20 -20.67 -13.92 -18.33
C GLU A 20 -19.48 -14.79 -17.88
N GLY A 21 -18.28 -14.20 -17.83
CA GLY A 21 -17.05 -14.93 -17.54
C GLY A 21 -16.45 -15.70 -18.72
N GLN A 22 -16.98 -15.56 -19.94
CA GLN A 22 -16.31 -16.05 -21.14
C GLN A 22 -15.13 -15.15 -21.54
N LEU A 23 -13.95 -15.75 -21.75
CA LEU A 23 -12.75 -14.99 -22.13
C LEU A 23 -12.93 -14.29 -23.48
N LEU A 24 -12.50 -13.03 -23.55
CA LEU A 24 -12.46 -12.27 -24.80
C LEU A 24 -11.38 -12.80 -25.75
N TYR A 25 -10.25 -13.18 -25.18
CA TYR A 25 -9.10 -13.75 -25.86
C TYR A 25 -8.67 -15.03 -25.12
N PRO A 26 -8.48 -16.16 -25.81
CA PRO A 26 -8.03 -17.39 -25.18
C PRO A 26 -6.56 -17.26 -24.77
N LEU A 27 -6.31 -17.31 -23.46
CA LEU A 27 -4.97 -17.42 -22.89
C LEU A 27 -4.58 -18.91 -22.76
N GLU A 28 -3.29 -19.23 -22.83
CA GLU A 28 -2.80 -20.62 -22.73
C GLU A 28 -3.23 -21.29 -21.41
N GLY A 29 -3.22 -20.55 -20.29
CA GLY A 29 -3.69 -21.03 -18.98
C GLY A 29 -5.18 -20.79 -18.72
N GLY A 30 -5.92 -20.30 -19.72
CA GLY A 30 -7.38 -20.16 -19.64
C GLY A 30 -7.86 -19.32 -18.46
N ARG A 31 -8.84 -19.84 -17.71
CA ARG A 31 -9.45 -19.13 -16.56
C ARG A 31 -8.51 -19.04 -15.35
N GLU A 32 -7.67 -20.04 -15.14
CA GLU A 32 -6.77 -20.09 -13.98
C GLU A 32 -5.72 -18.98 -14.06
N GLU A 33 -5.19 -18.74 -15.26
CA GLU A 33 -4.27 -17.63 -15.52
C GLU A 33 -4.91 -16.27 -15.22
N VAL A 34 -6.18 -16.08 -15.60
CA VAL A 34 -6.92 -14.84 -15.31
C VAL A 34 -7.11 -14.63 -13.82
N GLU A 35 -7.40 -15.68 -13.06
CA GLU A 35 -7.53 -15.57 -11.61
C GLU A 35 -6.18 -15.27 -10.94
N MET A 36 -5.07 -15.84 -11.41
CA MET A 36 -3.74 -15.48 -10.93
C MET A 36 -3.42 -14.01 -11.18
N ILE A 37 -3.67 -13.53 -12.41
CA ILE A 37 -3.50 -12.11 -12.77
C ILE A 37 -4.36 -11.22 -11.88
N LYS A 38 -5.60 -11.60 -11.62
CA LYS A 38 -6.52 -10.84 -10.75
C LYS A 38 -6.02 -10.77 -9.31
N VAL A 39 -5.46 -11.86 -8.76
CA VAL A 39 -4.85 -11.87 -7.43
C VAL A 39 -3.60 -10.99 -7.38
N GLU A 40 -2.80 -10.97 -8.43
CA GLU A 40 -1.59 -10.16 -8.53
C GLU A 40 -1.90 -8.66 -8.63
N LEU A 41 -2.84 -8.29 -9.51
CA LEU A 41 -3.22 -6.90 -9.76
C LEU A 41 -4.16 -6.32 -8.70
N GLY A 42 -4.88 -7.18 -7.98
CA GLY A 42 -6.00 -6.78 -7.13
C GLY A 42 -7.24 -6.39 -7.94
N SER A 43 -8.42 -6.46 -7.31
CA SER A 43 -9.70 -6.26 -7.98
C SER A 43 -9.84 -4.90 -8.65
N TYR A 44 -9.24 -3.85 -8.06
CA TYR A 44 -9.33 -2.50 -8.61
C TYR A 44 -8.58 -2.35 -9.95
N ALA A 45 -7.29 -2.72 -9.98
CA ALA A 45 -6.49 -2.61 -11.19
C ALA A 45 -6.96 -3.61 -12.26
N PHE A 46 -7.39 -4.80 -11.85
CA PHE A 46 -7.99 -5.77 -12.75
C PHE A 46 -9.29 -5.23 -13.40
N ALA A 47 -10.19 -4.62 -12.62
CA ALA A 47 -11.42 -4.03 -13.17
C ALA A 47 -11.12 -2.91 -14.18
N ALA A 48 -10.16 -2.04 -13.88
CA ALA A 48 -9.76 -0.98 -14.79
C ALA A 48 -9.08 -1.50 -16.08
N GLN A 49 -8.09 -2.40 -15.94
CA GLN A 49 -7.24 -2.84 -17.05
C GLN A 49 -7.87 -3.95 -17.90
N TYR A 50 -8.49 -4.95 -17.26
CA TYR A 50 -8.99 -6.15 -17.94
C TYR A 50 -10.51 -6.10 -18.20
N GLN A 51 -11.28 -5.40 -17.37
CA GLN A 51 -12.74 -5.27 -17.55
C GLN A 51 -13.15 -3.94 -18.16
N GLN A 52 -12.21 -3.01 -18.39
CA GLN A 52 -12.49 -1.63 -18.84
C GLN A 52 -13.56 -0.93 -18.00
N ASN A 53 -13.66 -1.31 -16.72
CA ASN A 53 -14.62 -0.81 -15.77
C ASN A 53 -13.87 -0.12 -14.61
N PRO A 54 -13.31 1.08 -14.84
CA PRO A 54 -12.63 1.81 -13.80
C PRO A 54 -13.64 2.17 -12.70
N LEU A 55 -13.50 1.52 -11.53
CA LEU A 55 -14.34 1.81 -10.39
C LEU A 55 -14.10 3.25 -9.93
N PRO A 56 -15.17 4.01 -9.60
CA PRO A 56 -14.99 5.37 -9.11
C PRO A 56 -14.23 5.36 -7.78
N LEU A 57 -13.31 6.31 -7.60
CA LEU A 57 -12.48 6.47 -6.39
C LEU A 57 -13.32 6.55 -5.09
N SER A 58 -14.58 6.99 -5.20
CA SER A 58 -15.53 7.09 -4.09
C SER A 58 -16.00 5.75 -3.54
N SER A 59 -15.74 4.63 -4.22
CA SER A 59 -16.17 3.29 -3.79
C SER A 59 -15.36 2.70 -2.63
N GLY A 60 -14.33 3.41 -2.15
CA GLY A 60 -13.44 2.95 -1.09
C GLY A 60 -12.42 1.94 -1.63
N ILE A 61 -11.14 2.29 -1.54
CA ILE A 61 -10.06 1.48 -2.14
C ILE A 61 -9.77 0.22 -1.30
N ILE A 62 -10.04 0.24 0.01
CA ILE A 62 -9.86 -0.89 0.92
C ILE A 62 -11.21 -1.29 1.50
N LYS A 63 -11.53 -2.58 1.46
CA LYS A 63 -12.71 -3.14 2.13
C LYS A 63 -12.37 -3.61 3.53
N GLN A 64 -13.28 -3.40 4.48
CA GLN A 64 -13.10 -3.80 5.87
C GLN A 64 -12.88 -5.32 6.02
N GLU A 65 -13.54 -6.14 5.21
CA GLU A 65 -13.40 -7.61 5.19
C GLU A 65 -11.99 -8.13 4.81
N TRP A 66 -11.19 -7.29 4.15
CA TRP A 66 -9.81 -7.59 3.80
C TRP A 66 -8.86 -7.45 4.98
N LEU A 67 -9.19 -6.57 5.94
CA LEU A 67 -8.38 -6.35 7.14
C LEU A 67 -8.54 -7.54 8.08
N LYS A 68 -7.46 -8.29 8.28
CA LYS A 68 -7.43 -9.40 9.24
C LYS A 68 -6.95 -8.90 10.59
N CYS A 69 -7.46 -9.50 11.67
CA CYS A 69 -7.00 -9.19 13.02
C CYS A 69 -6.29 -10.39 13.66
N TYR A 70 -5.29 -10.12 14.49
CA TYR A 70 -4.63 -11.12 15.31
C TYR A 70 -4.79 -10.79 16.80
N LYS A 71 -4.86 -11.81 17.67
CA LYS A 71 -4.98 -11.62 19.12
C LYS A 71 -3.63 -11.70 19.84
N ASN A 72 -2.89 -12.75 19.55
CA ASN A 72 -1.57 -12.98 20.11
C ASN A 72 -0.54 -12.91 18.98
N PHE A 73 0.51 -12.13 19.17
CA PHE A 73 1.67 -12.11 18.29
C PHE A 73 2.76 -13.01 18.90
N PRO A 74 3.52 -13.79 18.10
CA PRO A 74 4.61 -14.61 18.64
C PRO A 74 5.64 -13.77 19.39
N ASP A 75 6.20 -14.32 20.47
CA ASP A 75 7.06 -13.59 21.41
C ASP A 75 8.36 -13.04 20.78
N ASN A 76 8.74 -13.48 19.58
CA ASN A 76 9.95 -13.07 18.88
C ASN A 76 9.65 -12.69 17.41
N PRO A 77 9.24 -11.45 17.13
CA PRO A 77 9.13 -10.97 15.75
C PRO A 77 10.49 -10.98 15.04
N SER A 78 10.61 -11.74 13.94
CA SER A 78 11.69 -11.60 12.97
C SER A 78 11.31 -10.60 11.87
N HIS A 79 12.30 -10.04 11.17
CA HIS A 79 12.07 -9.11 10.05
C HIS A 79 11.20 -7.91 10.42
N VAL A 80 11.54 -7.28 11.54
CA VAL A 80 10.87 -6.07 12.01
C VAL A 80 11.32 -4.86 11.20
N THR A 81 10.36 -4.08 10.71
CA THR A 81 10.61 -2.84 9.98
C THR A 81 9.83 -1.71 10.60
N GLN A 82 10.49 -0.57 10.84
CA GLN A 82 9.84 0.68 11.19
C GLN A 82 9.72 1.57 9.96
N SER A 83 8.57 2.20 9.77
CA SER A 83 8.36 3.21 8.73
C SER A 83 7.92 4.52 9.35
N TRP A 84 8.77 5.53 9.21
CA TRP A 84 8.60 6.87 9.77
C TRP A 84 8.17 7.87 8.70
N ASP A 85 7.02 8.51 8.95
CA ASP A 85 6.60 9.76 8.32
C ASP A 85 6.88 10.89 9.31
N THR A 86 7.88 11.72 9.02
CA THR A 86 8.37 12.71 9.97
C THR A 86 7.86 14.10 9.64
N ALA A 87 7.34 14.77 10.67
CA ALA A 87 7.06 16.19 10.64
C ALA A 87 7.59 16.85 11.91
N VAL A 88 8.42 17.89 11.75
CA VAL A 88 8.86 18.72 12.89
C VAL A 88 7.80 19.77 13.18
N SER A 89 7.37 19.77 14.44
CA SER A 89 6.26 20.54 14.95
C SER A 89 6.74 21.62 15.88
N THR A 90 6.68 22.89 15.47
CA THR A 90 7.02 24.03 16.34
C THR A 90 5.84 24.65 17.10
N ASN A 91 4.60 24.26 16.77
CA ASN A 91 3.35 24.83 17.29
C ASN A 91 2.20 23.81 17.25
N ASN A 92 1.11 24.03 17.99
CA ASN A 92 -0.05 23.11 18.04
C ASN A 92 -0.77 22.87 16.69
N SER A 93 -0.57 23.70 15.67
CA SER A 93 -1.15 23.52 14.32
C SER A 93 -0.33 22.64 13.39
N SER A 94 0.80 22.10 13.84
CA SER A 94 1.72 21.32 13.02
C SER A 94 1.23 19.91 12.69
N ASP A 95 1.88 19.30 11.71
CA ASP A 95 1.65 17.91 11.30
C ASP A 95 2.22 16.92 12.33
N PHE A 96 1.62 15.74 12.41
CA PHE A 96 2.09 14.68 13.29
C PHE A 96 3.29 13.95 12.67
N SER A 97 4.25 13.56 13.51
CA SER A 97 5.17 12.48 13.19
C SER A 97 4.51 11.14 13.52
N VAL A 98 4.65 10.17 12.61
CA VAL A 98 4.08 8.83 12.75
C VAL A 98 5.14 7.76 12.50
N CYS A 99 5.17 6.74 13.34
CA CYS A 99 5.91 5.51 13.11
C CYS A 99 4.95 4.33 13.10
N THR A 100 5.05 3.48 12.09
CA THR A 100 4.42 2.16 12.09
C THR A 100 5.49 1.09 12.19
N THR A 101 5.33 0.15 13.10
CA THR A 101 6.24 -0.98 13.30
C THR A 101 5.58 -2.25 12.79
N TRP A 102 6.23 -2.94 11.87
CA TRP A 102 5.71 -4.12 11.20
C TRP A 102 6.64 -5.31 11.38
N ALA A 103 6.08 -6.51 11.52
CA ALA A 103 6.82 -7.76 11.33
C ALA A 103 6.37 -8.46 10.06
N LYS A 104 7.31 -9.09 9.37
CA LYS A 104 7.04 -9.99 8.25
C LYS A 104 7.32 -11.43 8.67
N ILE A 105 6.31 -12.29 8.54
CA ILE A 105 6.42 -13.74 8.75
C ILE A 105 5.93 -14.40 7.47
N ASP A 106 6.81 -15.13 6.78
CA ASP A 106 6.58 -15.64 5.43
C ASP A 106 6.08 -14.51 4.49
N ASN A 107 4.89 -14.67 3.92
CA ASN A 107 4.24 -13.67 3.07
C ASN A 107 3.16 -12.87 3.81
N LYS A 108 3.18 -12.82 5.14
CA LYS A 108 2.22 -12.07 5.96
C LYS A 108 2.89 -10.91 6.69
N PHE A 109 2.16 -9.81 6.82
CA PHE A 109 2.59 -8.58 7.45
C PHE A 109 1.72 -8.30 8.67
N TYR A 110 2.35 -8.04 9.80
CA TYR A 110 1.69 -7.82 11.08
C TYR A 110 2.05 -6.44 11.61
N LEU A 111 1.04 -5.60 11.85
CA LEU A 111 1.23 -4.29 12.46
C LEU A 111 1.42 -4.46 13.97
N LEU A 112 2.62 -4.21 14.47
CA LEU A 112 2.97 -4.38 15.88
C LEU A 112 2.73 -3.13 16.72
N ASP A 113 3.05 -1.97 16.15
CA ASP A 113 3.02 -0.68 16.85
C ASP A 113 2.61 0.45 15.93
N VAL A 114 1.86 1.42 16.46
CA VAL A 114 1.64 2.71 15.82
C VAL A 114 1.91 3.80 16.84
N TYR A 115 2.99 4.53 16.62
CA TYR A 115 3.31 5.73 17.38
C TYR A 115 2.91 6.96 16.58
N ARG A 116 2.23 7.91 17.22
CA ARG A 116 1.82 9.18 16.60
C ARG A 116 1.90 10.31 17.60
N ALA A 117 2.68 11.34 17.29
CA ALA A 117 2.83 12.52 18.15
C ALA A 117 3.25 13.76 17.35
N LYS A 118 2.94 14.95 17.88
CA LYS A 118 3.52 16.21 17.43
C LYS A 118 4.79 16.45 18.20
N LEU A 119 5.93 16.46 17.52
CA LEU A 119 7.24 16.50 18.16
C LEU A 119 8.13 17.58 17.53
N GLU A 120 8.83 18.29 18.40
CA GLU A 120 10.03 19.05 18.02
C GLU A 120 11.17 18.09 17.66
N TYR A 121 12.13 18.57 16.89
CA TYR A 121 13.23 17.75 16.39
C TYR A 121 14.00 16.96 17.48
N PRO A 122 14.39 17.55 18.63
CA PRO A 122 15.10 16.79 19.66
C PRO A 122 14.27 15.63 20.22
N LYS A 123 12.96 15.85 20.40
CA LYS A 123 12.03 14.81 20.87
C LYS A 123 11.74 13.77 19.81
N LEU A 124 11.67 14.15 18.53
CA LEU A 124 11.57 13.20 17.43
C LEU A 124 12.75 12.22 17.44
N LYS A 125 13.98 12.72 17.58
CA LYS A 125 15.18 11.88 17.66
C LYS A 125 15.14 10.93 18.86
N GLU A 126 14.81 11.44 20.06
CA GLU A 126 14.66 10.61 21.26
C GLU A 126 13.65 9.46 21.03
N GLN A 127 12.54 9.75 20.37
CA GLN A 127 11.49 8.75 20.12
C GLN A 127 11.90 7.70 19.08
N VAL A 128 12.64 8.08 18.04
CA VAL A 128 13.21 7.12 17.08
C VAL A 128 14.15 6.14 17.79
N LEU A 129 15.07 6.65 18.62
CA LEU A 129 15.99 5.81 19.38
C LEU A 129 15.25 4.90 20.38
N SER A 130 14.25 5.44 21.08
CA SER A 130 13.43 4.69 22.03
C SER A 130 12.67 3.53 21.36
N LEU A 131 11.99 3.81 20.24
CA LEU A 131 11.26 2.78 19.51
C LEU A 131 12.20 1.78 18.83
N ALA A 132 13.38 2.21 18.36
CA ALA A 132 14.39 1.29 17.85
C ALA A 132 14.92 0.36 18.94
N ALA A 133 15.20 0.88 20.13
CA ALA A 133 15.63 0.07 21.28
C ALA A 133 14.54 -0.92 21.73
N ARG A 134 13.27 -0.51 21.71
CA ARG A 134 12.13 -1.37 22.08
C ARG A 134 11.95 -2.54 21.11
N TRP A 135 12.04 -2.28 19.82
CA TRP A 135 11.62 -3.23 18.78
C TRP A 135 12.77 -3.93 18.06
N ALA A 136 14.01 -3.48 18.24
CA ALA A 136 15.19 -3.98 17.54
C ALA A 136 14.95 -4.20 16.02
N PRO A 137 14.52 -3.15 15.29
CA PRO A 137 14.15 -3.28 13.89
C PRO A 137 15.35 -3.67 13.03
N HIS A 138 15.09 -4.47 12.01
CA HIS A 138 16.07 -4.84 10.97
C HIS A 138 16.21 -3.75 9.91
N ALA A 139 15.21 -2.87 9.80
CA ALA A 139 15.22 -1.70 8.93
C ALA A 139 14.38 -0.58 9.54
N ILE A 140 14.88 0.65 9.44
CA ILE A 140 14.15 1.87 9.80
C ILE A 140 14.06 2.73 8.54
N LEU A 141 12.88 2.77 7.95
CA LEU A 141 12.57 3.57 6.77
C LEU A 141 12.20 4.97 7.20
N ILE A 142 12.85 6.01 6.66
CA ILE A 142 12.53 7.41 6.95
C ILE A 142 12.29 8.15 5.64
N GLU A 143 11.12 8.78 5.48
CA GLU A 143 10.84 9.61 4.31
C GLU A 143 11.74 10.86 4.32
N ALA A 144 12.54 11.03 3.26
CA ALA A 144 13.51 12.09 3.10
C ALA A 144 12.88 13.42 2.69
N LYS A 145 11.93 13.93 3.48
CA LYS A 145 11.35 15.26 3.30
C LYS A 145 11.57 16.12 4.52
N THR A 146 12.00 17.36 4.27
CA THR A 146 12.20 18.40 5.29
C THR A 146 13.03 17.88 6.47
N SER A 147 12.39 17.62 7.62
CA SER A 147 13.02 17.12 8.83
C SER A 147 13.58 15.71 8.72
N GLY A 148 13.04 14.89 7.84
CA GLY A 148 13.48 13.51 7.66
C GLY A 148 14.89 13.40 7.08
N GLN A 149 15.32 14.38 6.27
CA GLN A 149 16.69 14.42 5.73
C GLN A 149 17.72 14.68 6.83
N GLN A 150 17.48 15.68 7.68
CA GLN A 150 18.38 16.02 8.79
C GLN A 150 18.46 14.87 9.79
N LEU A 151 17.31 14.30 10.16
CA LEU A 151 17.23 13.15 11.05
C LEU A 151 18.00 11.95 10.49
N THR A 152 17.83 11.65 9.20
CA THR A 152 18.52 10.53 8.54
C THR A 152 20.03 10.73 8.55
N GLN A 153 20.52 11.92 8.21
CA GLN A 153 21.95 12.23 8.21
C GLN A 153 22.55 12.11 9.62
N GLU A 154 21.87 12.66 10.63
CA GLU A 154 22.33 12.60 12.01
C GLU A 154 22.35 11.17 12.55
N LEU A 155 21.29 10.39 12.31
CA LEU A 155 21.22 9.00 12.77
C LEU A 155 22.25 8.11 12.09
N LYS A 156 22.46 8.25 10.77
CA LYS A 156 23.50 7.50 10.04
C LYS A 156 24.92 7.84 10.52
N ALA A 157 25.15 9.08 10.97
CA ALA A 157 26.48 9.51 11.45
C ALA A 157 26.75 9.13 12.91
N ASN A 158 25.72 9.05 13.75
CA ASN A 158 25.86 8.94 15.22
C ASN A 158 25.25 7.67 15.83
N SER A 159 24.78 6.72 15.02
CA SER A 159 24.22 5.46 15.51
C SER A 159 24.46 4.30 14.54
N ASP A 160 24.40 3.07 15.05
CA ASP A 160 24.48 1.84 14.25
C ASP A 160 23.10 1.36 13.77
N LEU A 161 22.09 2.24 13.79
CA LEU A 161 20.74 1.87 13.39
C LEU A 161 20.66 1.58 11.88
N PRO A 162 19.84 0.60 11.44
CA PRO A 162 19.71 0.23 10.04
C PRO A 162 18.79 1.22 9.29
N ILE A 163 19.24 2.47 9.15
CA ILE A 163 18.47 3.55 8.53
C ILE A 163 18.47 3.43 7.00
N ILE A 164 17.28 3.36 6.42
CA ILE A 164 17.05 3.40 4.98
C ILE A 164 16.27 4.67 4.64
N GLU A 165 16.87 5.48 3.79
CA GLU A 165 16.28 6.74 3.33
C GLU A 165 15.29 6.47 2.20
N ILE A 166 14.07 7.01 2.32
CA ILE A 166 13.02 6.84 1.31
C ILE A 166 12.75 8.17 0.62
N VAL A 167 13.06 8.22 -0.68
CA VAL A 167 12.69 9.34 -1.55
C VAL A 167 11.43 8.93 -2.34
N PRO A 168 10.27 9.55 -2.10
CA PRO A 168 9.05 9.20 -2.82
C PRO A 168 9.10 9.74 -4.25
N HIS A 169 9.04 8.84 -5.24
CA HIS A 169 9.04 9.22 -6.66
C HIS A 169 7.62 9.40 -7.24
N ASN A 170 6.68 8.55 -6.85
CA ASN A 170 5.30 8.59 -7.31
C ASN A 170 4.39 9.32 -6.32
N ASP A 171 3.24 9.79 -6.80
CA ASP A 171 2.22 10.38 -5.93
C ASP A 171 1.71 9.36 -4.90
N LYS A 172 1.13 9.88 -3.80
CA LYS A 172 0.68 9.07 -2.66
C LYS A 172 -0.33 8.00 -3.09
N LEU A 173 -1.24 8.34 -4.00
CA LEU A 173 -2.33 7.46 -4.41
C LEU A 173 -1.80 6.30 -5.27
N THR A 174 -0.89 6.57 -6.20
CA THR A 174 -0.22 5.54 -7.00
C THR A 174 0.56 4.56 -6.12
N ARG A 175 1.30 5.04 -5.12
CA ARG A 175 2.01 4.16 -4.16
C ARG A 175 1.03 3.32 -3.33
N PHE A 176 -0.11 3.89 -2.96
CA PHE A 176 -1.13 3.15 -2.23
C PHE A 176 -1.74 2.03 -3.07
N TYR A 177 -2.03 2.26 -4.36
CA TYR A 177 -2.55 1.22 -5.23
C TYR A 177 -1.63 -0.01 -5.34
N GLN A 178 -0.31 0.18 -5.23
CA GLN A 178 0.65 -0.93 -5.27
C GLN A 178 0.52 -1.89 -4.07
N ILE A 179 -0.02 -1.42 -2.92
CA ILE A 179 -0.16 -2.27 -1.73
C ILE A 179 -1.56 -2.91 -1.62
N VAL A 180 -2.54 -2.45 -2.39
CA VAL A 180 -3.93 -2.94 -2.34
C VAL A 180 -4.02 -4.46 -2.54
N PRO A 181 -3.33 -5.08 -3.53
CA PRO A 181 -3.40 -6.54 -3.72
C PRO A 181 -2.90 -7.32 -2.51
N THR A 182 -1.93 -6.77 -1.78
CA THR A 182 -1.41 -7.39 -0.55
C THR A 182 -2.43 -7.35 0.58
N ILE A 183 -3.16 -6.24 0.73
CA ILE A 183 -4.25 -6.14 1.72
C ILE A 183 -5.42 -7.05 1.30
N GLU A 184 -5.85 -6.97 0.04
CA GLU A 184 -6.98 -7.71 -0.50
C GLU A 184 -6.81 -9.23 -0.38
N SER A 185 -5.60 -9.74 -0.61
CA SER A 185 -5.27 -11.16 -0.45
C SER A 185 -5.21 -11.63 1.02
N GLY A 186 -5.58 -10.78 1.99
CA GLY A 186 -5.66 -11.14 3.41
C GLY A 186 -4.30 -11.38 4.06
N ARG A 187 -3.23 -10.79 3.50
CA ARG A 187 -1.86 -10.92 4.00
C ARG A 187 -1.49 -9.88 5.05
N VAL A 188 -2.35 -8.91 5.32
CA VAL A 188 -2.13 -7.83 6.30
C VAL A 188 -2.98 -8.05 7.55
N PHE A 189 -2.31 -8.06 8.70
CA PHE A 189 -2.88 -8.34 10.00
C PHE A 189 -2.70 -7.15 10.94
N LEU A 190 -3.81 -6.69 11.50
CA LEU A 190 -3.88 -5.64 12.50
C LEU A 190 -4.06 -6.27 13.90
N PRO A 191 -3.59 -5.63 14.97
CA PRO A 191 -3.87 -6.13 16.31
C PRO A 191 -5.37 -6.04 16.58
N HIS A 192 -5.94 -7.04 17.25
CA HIS A 192 -7.35 -7.00 17.64
C HIS A 192 -7.62 -5.89 18.69
N GLN A 193 -6.63 -5.61 19.51
CA GLN A 193 -6.65 -4.54 20.50
C GLN A 193 -5.29 -3.85 20.53
N ALA A 194 -5.31 -2.53 20.52
CA ALA A 194 -4.13 -1.71 20.70
C ALA A 194 -4.55 -0.33 21.24
N VAL A 195 -3.64 0.32 21.95
CA VAL A 195 -3.91 1.62 22.59
C VAL A 195 -4.30 2.67 21.53
N TRP A 196 -3.71 2.61 20.33
CA TRP A 196 -4.00 3.52 19.21
C TRP A 196 -5.21 3.12 18.35
N LEU A 197 -5.91 2.02 18.64
CA LEU A 197 -7.16 1.67 17.94
C LEU A 197 -8.39 2.37 18.53
N SER A 198 -8.24 2.99 19.70
CA SER A 198 -9.32 3.59 20.47
C SER A 198 -9.32 5.11 20.27
N ASP A 199 -9.48 5.58 19.04
CA ASP A 199 -9.73 6.98 18.68
C ASP A 199 -10.40 7.07 17.29
#